data_AF-A0AAD9N070-F1
#
_entry.id   AF-A0AAD9N070-F1
#
_cell.length_a   1.000
_cell.length_b   1.000
_cell.length_c   1.000
_cell.angle_alpha   90.00
_cell.angle_beta   90.00
_cell.angle_gamma   90.00
#
_symmetry.space_group_name_H-M   'P 1'
#
loop_
_entity.id
_entity.type
_entity.pdbx_description
1 polymer ?
#
loop_
_entity_poly.entity_id
_entity_poly.type
_entity_poly.pdbx_seq_one_letter_code
_entity_poly.pdbx_strand_id
1 'polypeptide(L)'
;LLEHRDANLQKIAFECMMAYNHSYLTPYRENFERLMDDKTFKNEIVLFSIDEAVTVVKPEHRKDLLDVLFRILYGKMQSKTGKDTSGSLPGKVKHVMKTADPTHVIPLRKLQGVLNTVDLIICKLGSLLDSYLPQLIQLVSCIGALCSGLLAHRDQIHPKATSSVKNIRNAAIVRIFQVCTADELPFALD
;
A
#
# COMPACT_ATOMS: atom_id res chain seq x y z
N LEU A 1 7.68 -1.49 14.23
CA LEU A 1 6.48 -2.24 14.70
C LEU A 1 5.19 -1.72 14.06
N LEU A 2 4.96 -0.41 13.95
CA LEU A 2 3.77 0.12 13.25
C LEU A 2 3.73 -0.18 11.75
N GLU A 3 4.88 -0.33 11.10
CA GLU A 3 4.98 -0.75 9.69
C GLU A 3 4.76 -2.26 9.49
N HIS A 4 4.53 -3.02 10.57
CA HIS A 4 4.45 -4.47 10.46
C HIS A 4 3.13 -4.91 9.82
N ARG A 5 3.20 -5.93 8.97
CA ARG A 5 2.04 -6.50 8.25
C ARG A 5 1.02 -7.24 9.13
N ASP A 6 1.41 -7.58 10.36
CA ASP A 6 0.52 -8.24 11.32
C ASP A 6 -0.36 -7.19 11.99
N ALA A 7 -1.67 -7.27 11.75
CA ALA A 7 -2.64 -6.29 12.25
C ALA A 7 -2.69 -6.24 13.79
N ASN A 8 -2.51 -7.38 14.48
CA ASN A 8 -2.51 -7.40 15.94
C ASN A 8 -1.24 -6.73 16.48
N LEU A 9 -0.08 -7.03 15.88
CA LEU A 9 1.18 -6.40 16.28
C LEU A 9 1.18 -4.89 15.99
N GLN A 10 0.62 -4.48 14.85
CA GLN A 10 0.44 -3.08 14.48
C GLN A 10 -0.48 -2.36 15.48
N LYS A 11 -1.60 -2.98 15.88
CA LYS A 11 -2.52 -2.43 16.87
C LYS A 11 -1.88 -2.28 18.25
N ILE A 12 -1.18 -3.30 18.73
CA ILE A 12 -0.45 -3.23 20.01
C ILE A 12 0.61 -2.11 19.97
N ALA A 13 1.34 -1.98 18.87
CA ALA A 13 2.33 -0.92 18.72
C ALA A 13 1.69 0.48 18.76
N PHE A 14 0.51 0.64 18.17
CA PHE A 14 -0.25 1.90 18.23
C PHE A 14 -0.76 2.19 19.64
N GLU A 15 -1.32 1.20 20.35
CA GLU A 15 -1.72 1.32 21.76
C GLU A 15 -0.53 1.74 22.65
N CYS A 16 0.65 1.17 22.41
CA CYS A 16 1.86 1.59 23.10
C CYS A 16 2.22 3.05 22.81
N MET A 17 2.14 3.51 21.55
CA MET A 17 2.37 4.92 21.21
C MET A 17 1.35 5.85 21.89
N MET A 18 0.10 5.41 21.97
CA MET A 18 -0.99 6.11 22.61
C MET A 18 -0.79 6.33 24.10
N ALA A 19 -0.03 5.46 24.77
CA ALA A 19 0.31 5.63 26.19
C ALA A 19 1.23 6.85 26.45
N TYR A 20 1.96 7.33 25.42
CA TYR A 20 2.85 8.49 25.54
C TYR A 20 2.12 9.84 25.41
N ASN A 21 0.81 9.84 25.10
CA ASN A 21 -0.05 11.04 25.07
C ASN A 21 0.49 12.20 24.23
N HIS A 22 1.07 11.91 23.06
CA HIS A 22 1.54 12.94 22.14
C HIS A 22 0.39 13.85 21.68
N SER A 23 0.59 15.17 21.76
CA SER A 23 -0.41 16.19 21.40
C SER A 23 -0.83 16.10 19.93
N TYR A 24 0.10 15.73 19.05
CA TYR A 24 -0.14 15.59 17.62
C TYR A 24 -0.89 14.30 17.24
N LEU A 25 -1.08 13.36 18.17
CA LEU A 25 -1.61 12.03 17.85
C LEU A 25 -2.89 11.69 18.63
N THR A 26 -2.94 12.06 19.91
CA THR A 26 -4.08 11.81 20.81
C THR A 26 -5.44 12.28 20.25
N PRO A 27 -5.56 13.47 19.63
CA PRO A 27 -6.84 13.95 19.09
C PRO A 27 -7.40 13.10 17.94
N TYR A 28 -6.55 12.29 17.30
CA TYR A 28 -6.89 11.54 16.08
C TYR A 28 -6.97 10.03 16.32
N ARG A 29 -6.97 9.60 17.58
CA ARG A 29 -6.99 8.19 17.98
C ARG A 29 -8.06 7.39 17.22
N GLU A 30 -9.30 7.85 17.24
CA GLU A 30 -10.40 7.15 16.58
C GLU A 30 -10.19 7.02 15.08
N ASN A 31 -9.65 8.05 14.43
CA ASN A 31 -9.34 7.99 13.00
C ASN A 31 -8.29 6.92 12.72
N PHE A 32 -7.23 6.85 13.53
CA PHE A 32 -6.19 5.82 13.40
C PHE A 32 -6.72 4.41 13.67
N GLU A 33 -7.60 4.23 14.65
CA GLU A 33 -8.26 2.95 14.91
C GLU A 33 -9.11 2.49 13.71
N ARG A 34 -9.87 3.42 13.11
CA ARG A 34 -10.67 3.17 11.90
C ARG A 34 -9.80 2.94 10.65
N LEU A 35 -8.61 3.54 10.57
CA LEU A 35 -7.65 3.27 9.50
C LEU A 35 -6.99 1.88 9.67
N MET A 36 -6.77 1.44 10.90
CA MET A 36 -6.21 0.11 11.16
C MET A 36 -7.22 -1.03 10.94
N ASP A 37 -8.53 -0.76 11.06
CA ASP A 37 -9.58 -1.75 10.81
C ASP A 37 -9.90 -1.89 9.30
N ASP A 38 -9.92 -3.13 8.79
CA ASP A 38 -10.15 -3.43 7.36
C ASP A 38 -11.55 -3.03 6.85
N LYS A 39 -12.57 -3.06 7.71
CA LYS A 39 -13.96 -2.74 7.37
C LYS A 39 -14.14 -1.24 7.17
N THR A 40 -13.49 -0.43 8.01
CA THR A 40 -13.62 1.03 8.00
C THR A 40 -12.55 1.71 7.14
N PHE A 41 -11.42 1.04 6.88
CA PHE A 41 -10.25 1.61 6.20
C PHE A 41 -10.59 2.44 4.96
N LYS A 42 -11.39 1.90 4.03
CA LYS A 42 -11.71 2.58 2.76
C LYS A 42 -12.52 3.86 2.96
N ASN A 43 -13.43 3.87 3.92
CA ASN A 43 -14.23 5.06 4.21
C ASN A 43 -13.36 6.08 4.97
N GLU A 44 -12.59 5.61 5.95
CA GLU A 44 -11.78 6.49 6.77
C GLU A 44 -10.65 7.15 5.98
N ILE A 45 -9.95 6.44 5.09
CA ILE A 45 -8.89 7.06 4.26
C ILE A 45 -9.44 8.14 3.29
N VAL A 46 -10.73 8.10 2.98
CA VAL A 46 -11.40 9.15 2.19
C VAL A 46 -11.84 10.32 3.07
N LEU A 47 -12.28 10.04 4.30
CA LEU A 47 -12.77 11.04 5.26
C LEU A 47 -11.67 11.73 6.05
N PHE A 48 -10.53 11.07 6.23
CA PHE A 48 -9.36 11.57 6.93
C PHE A 48 -8.61 12.56 6.04
N SER A 49 -9.29 13.68 5.76
CA SER A 49 -8.79 14.77 4.94
C SER A 49 -7.74 15.58 5.72
N ILE A 50 -6.54 15.63 5.14
CA ILE A 50 -5.39 16.40 5.64
C ILE A 50 -5.21 17.69 4.80
N ASP A 51 -6.05 17.88 3.78
CA ASP A 51 -6.02 18.99 2.83
C ASP A 51 -6.48 20.32 3.46
N GLU A 52 -5.84 21.42 3.06
CA GLU A 52 -5.88 22.76 3.68
C GLU A 52 -7.26 23.42 3.73
N ALA A 53 -8.16 23.06 2.82
CA ALA A 53 -9.50 23.67 2.74
C ALA A 53 -10.50 23.13 3.78
N VAL A 54 -10.35 21.86 4.20
CA VAL A 54 -11.27 21.17 5.13
C VAL A 54 -10.45 20.19 5.98
N THR A 55 -9.66 20.70 6.90
CA THR A 55 -8.67 19.88 7.61
C THR A 55 -9.30 19.31 8.87
N VAL A 56 -9.37 17.98 8.97
CA VAL A 56 -9.58 17.31 10.27
C VAL A 56 -8.33 17.48 11.15
N VAL A 57 -7.15 17.65 10.51
CA VAL A 57 -5.83 17.71 11.16
C VAL A 57 -5.28 19.14 11.22
N LYS A 58 -4.99 19.61 12.44
CA LYS A 58 -4.32 20.89 12.70
C LYS A 58 -2.97 20.99 11.99
N PRO A 59 -2.61 22.12 11.38
CA PRO A 59 -1.31 22.32 10.72
C PRO A 59 -0.12 21.95 11.59
N GLU A 60 -0.14 22.31 12.89
CA GLU A 60 0.96 22.02 13.82
C GLU A 60 1.19 20.51 14.01
N HIS A 61 0.17 19.68 13.82
CA HIS A 61 0.24 18.24 14.03
C HIS A 61 0.65 17.49 12.77
N ARG A 62 0.52 18.10 11.58
CA ARG A 62 0.59 17.38 10.30
C ARG A 62 1.89 16.63 10.11
N LYS A 63 3.03 17.29 10.36
CA LYS A 63 4.35 16.69 10.11
C LYS A 63 4.53 15.38 10.89
N ASP A 64 4.37 15.41 12.20
CA ASP A 64 4.57 14.24 13.06
C ASP A 64 3.44 13.20 12.93
N LEU A 65 2.22 13.65 12.63
CA LEU A 65 1.08 12.76 12.39
C LEU A 65 1.22 11.98 11.10
N LEU A 66 1.67 12.63 10.03
CA LEU A 66 1.87 12.01 8.72
C LEU A 66 2.87 10.85 8.81
N ASP A 67 3.94 11.01 9.60
CA ASP A 67 4.89 9.93 9.83
C ASP A 67 4.24 8.69 10.45
N VAL A 68 3.31 8.87 11.38
CA VAL A 68 2.58 7.74 11.98
C VAL A 68 1.56 7.15 11.00
N LEU A 69 0.86 8.01 10.25
CA LEU A 69 -0.09 7.62 9.22
C LEU A 69 0.56 6.73 8.17
N PHE A 70 1.65 7.17 7.57
CA PHE A 70 2.29 6.43 6.49
C PHE A 70 2.86 5.10 6.95
N ARG A 71 3.39 5.01 8.17
CA ARG A 71 3.80 3.75 8.78
C ARG A 71 2.65 2.75 8.88
N ILE A 72 1.47 3.20 9.31
CA ILE A 72 0.29 2.35 9.42
C ILE A 72 -0.21 1.91 8.05
N LEU A 73 -0.31 2.85 7.10
CA LEU A 73 -0.73 2.56 5.72
C LEU A 73 0.22 1.57 5.06
N TYR A 74 1.53 1.70 5.27
CA TYR A 74 2.53 0.78 4.75
C TYR A 74 2.36 -0.65 5.28
N GLY A 75 2.10 -0.80 6.59
CA GLY A 75 1.74 -2.10 7.16
C GLY A 75 0.47 -2.70 6.54
N LYS A 76 -0.56 -1.89 6.29
CA LYS A 76 -1.83 -2.31 5.66
C LYS A 76 -1.67 -2.74 4.20
N MET A 77 -0.74 -2.14 3.48
CA MET A 77 -0.41 -2.55 2.11
C MET A 77 0.36 -3.88 2.11
N GLN A 78 1.28 -4.06 3.05
CA GLN A 78 2.03 -5.30 3.19
C GLN A 78 1.16 -6.47 3.65
N SER A 79 0.15 -6.26 4.49
CA SER A 79 -0.75 -7.33 4.95
C SER A 79 -1.61 -7.93 3.82
N LYS A 80 -1.90 -7.12 2.79
CA LYS A 80 -2.59 -7.53 1.56
C LYS A 80 -1.67 -8.26 0.59
N THR A 81 -0.36 -8.10 0.74
CA THR A 81 0.65 -8.86 0.03
C THR A 81 0.93 -10.16 0.82
N GLY A 82 0.93 -11.33 0.17
CA GLY A 82 1.01 -12.61 0.89
C GLY A 82 2.26 -12.77 1.78
N LYS A 83 2.29 -13.82 2.63
CA LYS A 83 3.38 -14.09 3.59
C LYS A 83 4.80 -14.14 2.97
N ASP A 84 4.91 -14.31 1.65
CA ASP A 84 6.16 -14.66 0.95
C ASP A 84 6.88 -13.53 0.20
N THR A 85 6.40 -12.28 0.24
CA THR A 85 7.00 -11.17 -0.56
C THR A 85 8.02 -10.31 0.18
N SER A 86 8.21 -10.51 1.48
CA SER A 86 9.07 -9.64 2.31
C SER A 86 10.55 -10.05 2.36
N GLY A 87 11.08 -10.76 1.35
CA GLY A 87 12.50 -11.11 1.34
C GLY A 87 12.91 -12.04 0.19
N SER A 88 13.83 -11.55 -0.65
CA SER A 88 14.58 -12.27 -1.69
C SER A 88 13.74 -13.21 -2.59
N LEU A 89 13.04 -12.60 -3.54
CA LEU A 89 12.32 -13.29 -4.62
C LEU A 89 13.19 -14.20 -5.50
N PRO A 90 14.45 -13.87 -5.90
CA PRO A 90 15.17 -14.66 -6.92
C PRO A 90 15.44 -16.12 -6.54
N GLY A 91 15.65 -16.39 -5.25
CA GLY A 91 15.94 -17.74 -4.75
C GLY A 91 14.72 -18.66 -4.63
N LYS A 92 13.52 -18.09 -4.44
CA LYS A 92 12.30 -18.87 -4.15
C LYS A 92 11.39 -19.09 -5.34
N VAL A 93 11.50 -18.31 -6.42
CA VAL A 93 10.74 -18.57 -7.67
C VAL A 93 11.03 -19.98 -8.20
N LYS A 94 12.28 -20.44 -8.09
CA LYS A 94 12.70 -21.78 -8.54
C LYS A 94 12.07 -22.94 -7.78
N HIS A 95 11.75 -22.76 -6.49
CA HIS A 95 11.17 -23.82 -5.67
C HIS A 95 9.63 -23.86 -5.77
N VAL A 96 9.00 -22.70 -5.92
CA VAL A 96 7.54 -22.57 -6.08
C VAL A 96 7.08 -22.99 -7.48
N MET A 97 7.89 -22.75 -8.52
CA MET A 97 7.61 -23.20 -9.88
C MET A 97 7.74 -24.72 -10.08
N LYS A 98 8.43 -25.43 -9.17
CA LYS A 98 8.66 -26.88 -9.31
C LYS A 98 7.57 -27.76 -8.71
N THR A 99 6.66 -27.22 -7.91
CA THR A 99 5.63 -28.03 -7.23
C THR A 99 4.21 -27.49 -7.27
N ALA A 100 3.94 -26.29 -7.81
CA ALA A 100 2.66 -25.63 -7.53
C ALA A 100 1.82 -25.31 -8.77
N ASP A 101 0.58 -25.80 -8.72
CA ASP A 101 -0.60 -25.14 -9.27
C ASP A 101 -0.45 -23.60 -9.21
N PRO A 102 -0.48 -22.89 -10.35
CA PRO A 102 -0.25 -21.43 -10.47
C PRO A 102 -1.14 -20.56 -9.57
N THR A 103 -2.19 -21.14 -9.00
CA THR A 103 -3.14 -20.48 -8.10
C THR A 103 -2.60 -20.27 -6.67
N HIS A 104 -1.45 -20.88 -6.33
CA HIS A 104 -0.83 -20.78 -5.00
C HIS A 104 0.22 -19.67 -4.86
N VAL A 105 0.68 -19.06 -5.96
CA VAL A 105 1.50 -17.84 -5.89
C VAL A 105 0.55 -16.68 -5.66
N ILE A 106 0.41 -16.24 -4.40
CA ILE A 106 -0.38 -15.09 -3.91
C ILE A 106 -1.59 -14.77 -4.81
N PRO A 107 -2.82 -15.18 -4.42
CA PRO A 107 -3.99 -15.08 -5.28
C PRO A 107 -4.07 -13.72 -5.99
N LEU A 108 -4.16 -13.71 -7.32
CA LEU A 108 -4.13 -12.50 -8.15
C LEU A 108 -5.09 -11.40 -7.67
N ARG A 109 -6.23 -11.82 -7.09
CA ARG A 109 -7.22 -10.94 -6.46
C ARG A 109 -6.64 -10.11 -5.29
N LYS A 110 -5.70 -10.66 -4.52
CA LYS A 110 -4.99 -9.96 -3.43
C LYS A 110 -4.04 -8.90 -3.97
N LEU A 111 -3.29 -9.20 -5.04
CA LEU A 111 -2.42 -8.22 -5.70
C LEU A 111 -3.21 -7.03 -6.27
N GLN A 112 -4.35 -7.29 -6.90
CA GLN A 112 -5.27 -6.23 -7.34
C GLN A 112 -5.77 -5.39 -6.15
N GLY A 113 -6.06 -6.02 -5.00
CA GLY A 113 -6.45 -5.33 -3.77
C GLY A 113 -5.36 -4.41 -3.21
N VAL A 114 -4.08 -4.79 -3.31
CA VAL A 114 -2.93 -3.94 -2.96
C VAL A 114 -2.89 -2.73 -3.87
N LEU A 115 -2.96 -2.95 -5.18
CA LEU A 115 -2.92 -1.86 -6.17
C LEU A 115 -4.07 -0.86 -5.99
N ASN A 116 -5.29 -1.34 -5.73
CA ASN A 116 -6.42 -0.46 -5.44
C ASN A 116 -6.27 0.33 -4.12
N THR A 117 -5.50 -0.21 -3.17
CA THR A 117 -5.20 0.49 -1.91
C THR A 117 -4.17 1.59 -2.14
N VAL A 118 -3.13 1.30 -2.93
CA VAL A 118 -2.12 2.27 -3.35
C VAL A 118 -2.76 3.41 -4.14
N ASP A 119 -3.66 3.09 -5.07
CA ASP A 119 -4.44 4.05 -5.84
C ASP A 119 -5.17 5.06 -4.95
N LEU A 120 -5.89 4.54 -3.95
CA LEU A 120 -6.67 5.35 -3.02
C LEU A 120 -5.78 6.27 -2.16
N ILE A 121 -4.61 5.77 -1.77
CA ILE A 121 -3.61 6.54 -1.00
C ILE A 121 -3.03 7.67 -1.86
N ILE A 122 -2.63 7.38 -3.11
CA ILE A 122 -2.07 8.39 -4.03
C ILE A 122 -3.11 9.46 -4.36
N CYS A 123 -4.34 9.06 -4.69
CA CYS A 123 -5.41 10.01 -5.04
C CYS A 123 -5.83 10.93 -3.89
N LYS A 124 -5.58 10.54 -2.62
CA LYS A 124 -6.02 11.30 -1.44
C LYS A 124 -4.91 11.99 -0.68
N LEU A 125 -3.68 11.50 -0.77
CA LEU A 125 -2.54 12.01 -0.01
C LEU A 125 -1.40 12.51 -0.91
N GLY A 126 -1.61 12.63 -2.23
CA GLY A 126 -0.61 12.92 -3.27
C GLY A 126 0.52 13.86 -2.85
N SER A 127 0.25 15.15 -2.62
CA SER A 127 1.27 16.15 -2.25
C SER A 127 1.86 15.99 -0.84
N LEU A 128 1.27 15.11 -0.02
CA LEU A 128 1.74 14.81 1.34
C LEU A 128 2.66 13.57 1.35
N LEU A 129 2.81 12.89 0.21
CA LEU A 129 3.48 11.59 0.11
C LEU A 129 4.96 11.64 -0.28
N ASP A 130 5.53 12.81 -0.58
CA ASP A 130 6.89 12.94 -1.17
C ASP A 130 7.96 12.13 -0.42
N SER A 131 7.91 12.14 0.91
CA SER A 131 8.87 11.42 1.76
C SER A 131 8.69 9.89 1.76
N TYR A 132 7.54 9.38 1.29
CA TYR A 132 7.14 7.97 1.31
C TYR A 132 6.96 7.37 -0.08
N LEU A 133 7.03 8.19 -1.14
CA LEU A 133 6.97 7.75 -2.54
C LEU A 133 7.96 6.61 -2.87
N PRO A 134 9.23 6.63 -2.43
CA PRO A 134 10.18 5.56 -2.78
C PRO A 134 9.72 4.18 -2.28
N GLN A 135 9.10 4.12 -1.09
CA GLN A 135 8.63 2.88 -0.48
C GLN A 135 7.37 2.34 -1.19
N LEU A 136 6.48 3.25 -1.63
CA LEU A 136 5.33 2.92 -2.47
C LEU A 136 5.76 2.39 -3.84
N ILE A 137 6.68 3.08 -4.51
CA ILE A 137 7.24 2.67 -5.80
C ILE A 137 7.92 1.32 -5.68
N GLN A 138 8.70 1.08 -4.63
CA GLN A 138 9.36 -0.21 -4.40
C GLN A 138 8.34 -1.35 -4.29
N LEU A 139 7.26 -1.17 -3.52
CA LEU A 139 6.21 -2.18 -3.37
C LEU A 139 5.51 -2.48 -4.71
N VAL A 140 5.12 -1.44 -5.44
CA VAL A 140 4.44 -1.58 -6.75
C VAL A 140 5.38 -2.19 -7.80
N SER A 141 6.66 -1.83 -7.78
CA SER A 141 7.69 -2.38 -8.65
C SER A 141 7.94 -3.87 -8.37
N CYS A 142 7.92 -4.29 -7.11
CA CYS A 142 7.99 -5.71 -6.76
C CYS A 142 6.81 -6.51 -7.33
N ILE A 143 5.59 -5.96 -7.28
CA ILE A 143 4.40 -6.58 -7.88
C ILE A 143 4.53 -6.66 -9.41
N GLY A 144 5.00 -5.57 -10.05
CA GLY A 144 5.25 -5.52 -11.49
C GLY A 144 6.31 -6.53 -11.95
N ALA A 145 7.43 -6.63 -11.23
CA ALA A 145 8.50 -7.58 -11.51
C ALA A 145 8.04 -9.04 -11.35
N LEU A 146 7.25 -9.34 -10.31
CA LEU A 146 6.66 -10.66 -10.11
C LEU A 146 5.73 -11.04 -11.27
N CYS A 147 4.86 -10.13 -11.71
CA CYS A 147 3.97 -10.37 -12.85
C CYS A 147 4.75 -10.56 -14.16
N SER A 148 5.83 -9.81 -14.36
CA SER A 148 6.72 -9.97 -15.52
C SER A 148 7.43 -11.32 -15.52
N GLY A 149 7.92 -11.77 -14.37
CA GLY A 149 8.51 -13.11 -14.21
C GLY A 149 7.52 -14.25 -14.48
N LEU A 150 6.27 -14.11 -14.01
CA LEU A 150 5.19 -15.07 -14.31
C LEU A 150 4.90 -15.12 -15.82
N LEU A 151 4.83 -13.97 -16.50
CA LEU A 151 4.58 -13.92 -17.94
C LEU A 151 5.74 -14.46 -18.78
N ALA A 152 6.98 -14.43 -18.28
CA ALA A 152 8.13 -15.05 -18.93
C ALA A 152 8.01 -16.58 -18.99
N HIS A 153 7.23 -17.18 -18.09
CA HIS A 153 6.93 -18.61 -18.05
C HIS A 153 5.46 -18.91 -18.34
N ARG A 154 4.81 -18.06 -19.15
CA ARG A 154 3.36 -18.12 -19.43
C ARG A 154 2.86 -19.46 -19.97
N ASP A 155 3.72 -20.24 -20.62
CA ASP A 155 3.35 -21.54 -21.19
C ASP A 155 3.08 -22.59 -20.09
N GLN A 156 3.48 -22.31 -18.84
CA GLN A 156 3.21 -23.11 -17.65
C GLN A 156 2.02 -22.59 -16.83
N ILE A 157 1.36 -21.51 -17.29
CA ILE A 157 0.29 -20.83 -16.57
C ILE A 157 -1.03 -21.05 -17.29
N HIS A 158 -2.09 -21.28 -16.52
CA HIS A 158 -3.44 -21.43 -17.08
C HIS A 158 -3.85 -20.16 -17.88
N PRO A 159 -4.39 -20.27 -19.10
CA PRO A 159 -4.68 -19.13 -19.98
C PRO A 159 -5.55 -18.02 -19.36
N LYS A 160 -6.51 -18.40 -18.50
CA LYS A 160 -7.35 -17.45 -17.73
C LYS A 160 -6.55 -16.62 -16.72
N ALA A 161 -5.46 -17.15 -16.18
CA ALA A 161 -4.58 -16.41 -15.26
C ALA A 161 -3.66 -15.45 -16.03
N THR A 162 -3.24 -15.80 -17.24
CA THR A 162 -2.37 -14.97 -18.09
C THR A 162 -2.95 -13.58 -18.37
N SER A 163 -4.24 -13.48 -18.67
CA SER A 163 -4.93 -12.19 -18.88
C SER A 163 -4.95 -11.35 -17.60
N SER A 164 -5.23 -11.98 -16.47
CA SER A 164 -5.25 -11.32 -15.16
C SER A 164 -3.86 -10.81 -14.74
N VAL A 165 -2.79 -11.59 -15.00
CA VAL A 165 -1.41 -11.16 -14.73
C VAL A 165 -0.99 -9.98 -15.61
N LYS A 166 -1.38 -9.97 -16.89
CA LYS A 166 -1.15 -8.81 -17.78
C LYS A 166 -1.85 -7.55 -17.25
N ASN A 167 -3.10 -7.68 -16.80
CA ASN A 167 -3.87 -6.57 -16.25
C ASN A 167 -3.21 -6.01 -14.98
N ILE A 168 -2.82 -6.88 -14.04
CA ILE A 168 -2.14 -6.46 -12.80
C ILE A 168 -0.81 -5.78 -13.10
N ARG A 169 -0.01 -6.31 -14.03
CA ARG A 169 1.25 -5.68 -14.46
C ARG A 169 1.01 -4.29 -15.03
N ASN A 170 0.07 -4.15 -15.95
CA ASN A 170 -0.24 -2.86 -16.56
C ASN A 170 -0.74 -1.86 -15.50
N ALA A 171 -1.58 -2.33 -14.58
CA ALA A 171 -2.10 -1.52 -13.48
C ALA A 171 -1.02 -1.11 -12.46
N ALA A 172 0.05 -1.88 -12.31
CA ALA A 172 1.24 -1.50 -11.54
C ALA A 172 2.08 -0.45 -12.28
N ILE A 173 2.29 -0.61 -13.59
CA ILE A 173 3.03 0.37 -14.42
C ILE A 173 2.34 1.73 -14.42
N VAL A 174 1.01 1.76 -14.61
CA VAL A 174 0.22 3.00 -14.56
C VAL A 174 0.39 3.73 -13.23
N ARG A 175 0.39 2.99 -12.11
CA ARG A 175 0.56 3.58 -10.78
C ARG A 175 1.96 4.09 -10.52
N ILE A 176 3.00 3.40 -11.02
CA ILE A 176 4.37 3.91 -10.98
C ILE A 176 4.44 5.23 -11.76
N PHE A 177 3.84 5.28 -12.95
CA PHE A 177 3.81 6.50 -13.76
C PHE A 177 3.07 7.63 -13.04
N GLN A 178 1.86 7.40 -12.51
CA GLN A 178 1.09 8.38 -11.74
C GLN A 178 1.86 8.95 -10.55
N VAL A 179 2.62 8.09 -9.85
CA VAL A 179 3.48 8.53 -8.75
C VAL A 179 4.64 9.39 -9.27
N CYS A 180 5.31 8.96 -10.34
CA CYS A 180 6.44 9.70 -10.91
C CYS A 180 6.03 11.03 -11.56
N THR A 181 4.78 11.15 -12.04
CA THR A 181 4.24 12.39 -12.62
C THR A 181 3.47 13.23 -11.61
N ALA A 182 3.33 12.80 -10.35
CA ALA A 182 2.65 13.57 -9.32
C ALA A 182 3.38 14.91 -9.03
N ASP A 183 4.69 14.96 -9.25
CA ASP A 183 5.51 16.18 -9.20
C ASP A 183 5.43 17.06 -10.48
N GLU A 184 4.93 16.53 -11.61
CA GLU A 184 4.93 17.21 -12.92
C GLU A 184 3.58 17.80 -13.35
N LEU A 185 2.56 17.84 -12.49
CA LEU A 185 1.34 18.62 -12.77
C LEU A 185 1.42 20.00 -12.09
N PRO A 186 1.97 21.03 -12.77
CA PRO A 186 1.67 22.38 -12.38
C PRO A 186 0.15 22.58 -12.55
N PHE A 187 -0.46 23.26 -11.59
CA PHE A 187 -1.73 23.97 -11.71
C PHE A 187 -2.26 24.10 -13.15
N ALA A 188 -3.29 23.34 -13.53
CA ALA A 188 -4.24 23.63 -14.62
C ALA A 188 -5.32 22.52 -14.58
N LEU A 189 -6.63 22.75 -14.51
CA LEU A 189 -7.47 23.85 -15.03
C LEU A 189 -8.69 24.03 -14.11
N ASP A 190 -9.27 25.23 -14.25
CA ASP A 190 -10.49 25.80 -13.66
C ASP A 190 -11.71 24.86 -13.44
#